data_AF-A0A2V4C0W0-F1
#
_entry.id   AF-A0A2V4C0W0-F1
#
_cell.length_a   1.000
_cell.length_b   1.000
_cell.length_c   1.000
_cell.angle_alpha   90.00
_cell.angle_beta   90.00
_cell.angle_gamma   90.00
#
_symmetry.space_group_name_H-M   'P 1'
#
loop_
_entity.id
_entity.type
_entity.pdbx_description
1 polymer ?
#
loop_
_entity_poly.entity_id
_entity_poly.type
_entity_poly.pdbx_seq_one_letter_code
_entity_poly.pdbx_strand_id
1 'polypeptide(L)'
;MSSNFDKFQKRRLISSYFSVVLSVFLVLFLLGVLGLFIINSKKLANDFKEKIAMTVFFKNEATDSVTKAFDTELKRAPFAKSYVYVTKEKAAKDHTDIIGEDFLTFLGENPLLNSYDIHLKADYVERDSIIIIENKLRKNAMIEDIVYDKQLVNLVNDNIKKVSMWILIISGFLAVIAVLLINSSLRLSIHSNRFIIKTMQMVGATKAFIRKPFVMRSVKLGMLGAALAIVALIALLLYVESNFPGLGILEDKALIGLVLLAVFGLGVLITWVSTHFATQRFLNLRTDDLY
;
A
#
# COMPACT_ATOMS: atom_id res chain seq x y z
N MET A 1 38.87 25.54 24.94
CA MET A 1 37.43 25.91 24.93
C MET A 1 36.99 26.13 23.49
N SER A 2 36.12 25.29 22.93
CA SER A 2 35.57 25.54 21.58
C SER A 2 34.78 26.85 21.60
N SER A 3 35.04 27.76 20.67
CA SER A 3 34.35 29.05 20.61
C SER A 3 32.83 28.85 20.43
N ASN A 4 32.02 29.84 20.82
CA ASN A 4 30.57 29.77 20.59
C ASN A 4 30.22 29.56 19.09
N PHE A 5 31.10 30.02 18.20
CA PHE A 5 31.01 29.81 16.75
C PHE A 5 31.18 28.33 16.35
N ASP A 6 32.16 27.62 16.91
CA ASP A 6 32.38 26.18 16.64
C ASP A 6 31.20 25.34 17.12
N LYS A 7 30.63 25.68 18.28
CA LYS A 7 29.42 25.02 18.80
C LYS A 7 28.21 25.24 17.89
N PHE A 8 28.03 26.45 17.37
CA PHE A 8 26.95 26.78 16.44
C PHE A 8 27.08 26.02 15.11
N GLN A 9 28.28 25.99 14.53
CA GLN A 9 28.54 25.28 13.27
C GLN A 9 28.36 23.77 13.41
N LYS A 10 28.78 23.18 14.54
CA LYS A 10 28.56 21.75 14.85
C LYS A 10 27.08 21.40 14.98
N ARG A 11 26.27 22.24 15.64
CA ARG A 11 24.81 22.04 15.75
C ARG A 11 24.12 22.07 14.39
N ARG A 12 24.50 23.02 13.53
CA ARG A 12 23.94 23.14 12.17
C ARG A 12 24.24 21.92 11.29
N LEU A 13 25.45 21.35 11.42
CA LEU A 13 25.83 20.10 10.72
C LEU A 13 25.05 18.90 11.25
N ILE A 14 24.90 18.75 12.57
CA ILE A 14 24.13 17.65 13.18
C ILE A 14 22.66 17.72 12.77
N SER A 15 22.05 18.91 12.85
CA SER A 15 20.68 19.14 12.39
C SER A 15 20.52 18.78 10.91
N SER A 16 21.49 19.14 10.07
CA SER A 16 21.47 18.77 8.65
C SER A 16 21.56 17.26 8.41
N TYR A 17 22.41 16.53 9.14
CA TYR A 17 22.48 15.07 9.02
C TYR A 17 21.21 14.39 9.52
N PHE A 18 20.62 14.90 10.60
CA PHE A 18 19.34 14.42 11.10
C PHE A 18 18.24 14.58 10.04
N SER A 19 18.13 15.76 9.41
CA SER A 19 17.17 15.99 8.33
C SER A 19 17.36 15.01 7.16
N VAL A 20 18.62 14.73 6.78
CA VAL A 20 18.90 13.72 5.72
C VAL A 20 18.43 12.34 6.13
N VAL A 21 18.75 11.88 7.35
CA VAL A 21 18.32 10.57 7.85
C VAL A 21 16.80 10.47 7.90
N LEU A 22 16.12 11.51 8.43
CA LEU A 22 14.67 11.56 8.53
C LEU A 22 14.00 11.50 7.15
N SER A 23 14.50 12.24 6.17
CA SER A 23 13.92 12.22 4.83
C SER A 23 14.15 10.88 4.11
N VAL A 24 15.35 10.31 4.23
CA VAL A 24 15.61 8.97 3.68
C VAL A 24 14.72 7.92 4.36
N PHE A 25 14.57 8.00 5.69
CA PHE A 25 13.64 7.16 6.46
C PHE A 25 12.21 7.26 5.91
N LEU A 26 11.66 8.47 5.74
CA LEU A 26 10.27 8.65 5.27
C LEU A 26 10.05 8.10 3.86
N VAL A 27 10.99 8.35 2.94
CA VAL A 27 10.93 7.82 1.57
C VAL A 27 10.95 6.30 1.57
N LEU A 28 11.90 5.70 2.29
CA LEU A 28 12.08 4.25 2.34
C LEU A 28 10.94 3.56 3.08
N PHE A 29 10.41 4.17 4.14
CA PHE A 29 9.23 3.69 4.84
C PHE A 29 8.03 3.66 3.89
N LEU A 30 7.78 4.75 3.16
CA LEU A 30 6.63 4.83 2.26
C LEU A 30 6.74 3.84 1.08
N LEU A 31 7.94 3.69 0.50
CA LEU A 31 8.22 2.67 -0.53
C LEU A 31 8.11 1.24 0.02
N GLY A 32 8.54 1.02 1.27
CA GLY A 32 8.38 -0.27 1.95
C GLY A 32 6.92 -0.60 2.21
N VAL A 33 6.12 0.36 2.68
CA VAL A 33 4.67 0.22 2.85
C VAL A 33 4.02 -0.08 1.50
N LEU A 34 4.41 0.60 0.43
CA LEU A 34 3.91 0.30 -0.92
C LEU A 34 4.26 -1.13 -1.35
N GLY A 35 5.51 -1.56 -1.15
CA GLY A 35 5.95 -2.92 -1.47
C GLY A 35 5.15 -3.98 -0.71
N LEU A 36 4.99 -3.79 0.60
CA LEU A 36 4.18 -4.66 1.46
C LEU A 36 2.69 -4.64 1.08
N PHE A 37 2.17 -3.47 0.71
CA PHE A 37 0.80 -3.31 0.24
C PHE A 37 0.59 -4.07 -1.07
N ILE A 38 1.50 -3.96 -2.03
CA ILE A 38 1.38 -4.65 -3.32
C ILE A 38 1.38 -6.17 -3.13
N ILE A 39 2.31 -6.73 -2.36
CA ILE A 39 2.38 -8.19 -2.16
C ILE A 39 1.14 -8.73 -1.41
N ASN A 40 0.54 -7.93 -0.52
CA ASN A 40 -0.65 -8.33 0.25
C ASN A 40 -1.97 -7.84 -0.38
N SER A 41 -1.92 -7.00 -1.40
CA SER A 41 -3.11 -6.36 -2.00
C SER A 41 -4.08 -7.39 -2.53
N LYS A 42 -3.59 -8.51 -3.08
CA LYS A 42 -4.42 -9.61 -3.56
C LYS A 42 -5.15 -10.31 -2.41
N LYS A 43 -4.48 -10.62 -1.29
CA LYS A 43 -5.12 -11.25 -0.12
C LYS A 43 -6.19 -10.34 0.48
N LEU A 44 -5.84 -9.07 0.66
CA LEU A 44 -6.77 -8.06 1.17
C LEU A 44 -7.96 -7.86 0.22
N ALA A 45 -7.72 -7.76 -1.08
CA ALA A 45 -8.78 -7.67 -2.09
C ALA A 45 -9.68 -8.90 -2.06
N ASN A 46 -9.10 -10.09 -1.98
CA ASN A 46 -9.83 -11.35 -2.00
C ASN A 46 -10.74 -11.49 -0.78
N ASP A 47 -10.26 -11.19 0.42
CA ASP A 47 -11.08 -11.21 1.64
C ASP A 47 -12.27 -10.24 1.55
N PHE A 48 -12.03 -9.01 1.06
CA PHE A 48 -13.10 -8.04 0.83
C PHE A 48 -14.09 -8.51 -0.24
N LYS A 49 -13.60 -9.02 -1.37
CA LYS A 49 -14.41 -9.51 -2.50
C LYS A 49 -15.33 -10.66 -2.08
N GLU A 50 -14.81 -11.61 -1.31
CA GLU A 50 -15.55 -12.82 -0.92
C GLU A 50 -16.62 -12.55 0.14
N LYS A 51 -16.54 -11.41 0.85
CA LYS A 51 -17.59 -10.96 1.79
C LYS A 51 -18.76 -10.29 1.10
N ILE A 52 -18.64 -9.91 -0.18
CA ILE A 52 -19.74 -9.32 -0.95
C ILE A 52 -20.73 -10.43 -1.31
N ALA A 53 -21.97 -10.29 -0.83
CA ALA A 53 -23.06 -11.16 -1.23
C ALA A 53 -23.65 -10.71 -2.57
N MET A 54 -23.88 -11.67 -3.46
CA MET A 54 -24.77 -11.52 -4.61
C MET A 54 -26.09 -12.21 -4.27
N THR A 55 -27.14 -11.41 -4.09
CA THR A 55 -28.47 -11.91 -3.74
C THR A 55 -29.28 -12.13 -5.01
N VAL A 56 -29.74 -13.36 -5.21
CA VAL A 56 -30.58 -13.76 -6.34
C VAL A 56 -32.00 -13.98 -5.84
N PHE A 57 -32.95 -13.14 -6.26
CA PHE A 57 -34.35 -13.20 -5.88
C PHE A 57 -35.16 -14.05 -6.86
N PHE A 58 -36.05 -14.88 -6.30
CA PHE A 58 -36.96 -15.73 -7.06
C PHE A 58 -38.36 -15.13 -7.06
N LYS A 59 -39.07 -15.32 -8.18
CA LYS A 59 -40.49 -14.96 -8.26
C LYS A 59 -41.33 -15.79 -7.28
N ASN A 60 -42.48 -15.26 -6.89
CA ASN A 60 -43.39 -15.97 -5.97
C ASN A 60 -43.95 -17.28 -6.58
N GLU A 61 -43.99 -17.40 -7.90
CA GLU A 61 -44.42 -18.61 -8.61
C GLU A 61 -43.32 -19.69 -8.68
N ALA A 62 -42.11 -19.40 -8.21
CA ALA A 62 -41.01 -20.36 -8.20
C ALA A 62 -41.32 -21.51 -7.23
N THR A 63 -41.53 -22.70 -7.80
CA THR A 63 -41.79 -23.92 -7.03
C THR A 63 -40.54 -24.42 -6.31
N ASP A 64 -40.72 -25.18 -5.23
CA ASP A 64 -39.64 -25.82 -4.48
C ASP A 64 -38.72 -26.70 -5.34
N SER A 65 -39.23 -27.24 -6.44
CA SER A 65 -38.43 -28.03 -7.38
C SER A 65 -37.43 -27.15 -8.14
N VAL A 66 -37.82 -25.92 -8.50
CA VAL A 66 -36.96 -24.93 -9.17
C VAL A 66 -35.86 -24.45 -8.23
N THR A 67 -36.19 -24.12 -6.98
CA THR A 67 -35.20 -23.67 -6.00
C THR A 67 -34.21 -24.79 -5.65
N LYS A 68 -34.67 -26.04 -5.51
CA LYS A 68 -33.78 -27.22 -5.33
C LYS A 68 -32.91 -27.53 -6.55
N ALA A 69 -33.43 -27.33 -7.76
CA ALA A 69 -32.62 -27.46 -8.98
C ALA A 69 -31.51 -26.40 -9.00
N PHE A 70 -31.83 -25.16 -8.59
CA PHE A 70 -30.86 -24.08 -8.48
C PHE A 70 -29.80 -24.34 -7.40
N ASP A 71 -30.18 -24.88 -6.24
CA ASP A 71 -29.23 -25.35 -5.22
C ASP A 71 -28.23 -26.35 -5.81
N THR A 72 -28.70 -27.29 -6.62
CA THR A 72 -27.85 -28.29 -7.29
C THR A 72 -26.93 -27.65 -8.33
N GLU A 73 -27.40 -26.62 -9.03
CA GLU A 73 -26.57 -25.83 -9.95
C GLU A 73 -25.46 -25.08 -9.20
N LEU A 74 -25.78 -24.42 -8.08
CA LEU A 74 -24.83 -23.69 -7.25
C LEU A 74 -23.77 -24.61 -6.63
N LYS A 75 -24.14 -25.83 -6.22
CA LYS A 75 -23.17 -26.86 -5.75
C LYS A 75 -22.09 -27.16 -6.77
N ARG A 76 -22.44 -27.12 -8.05
CA ARG A 76 -21.53 -27.42 -9.17
C ARG A 76 -20.89 -26.16 -9.76
N ALA A 77 -21.29 -24.98 -9.29
CA ALA A 77 -20.82 -23.72 -9.83
C ALA A 77 -19.38 -23.43 -9.36
N PRO A 78 -18.41 -23.31 -10.29
CA PRO A 78 -17.02 -23.05 -9.92
C PRO A 78 -16.83 -21.67 -9.27
N PHE A 79 -17.75 -20.74 -9.52
CA PHE A 79 -17.73 -19.37 -9.01
C PHE A 79 -18.25 -19.23 -7.58
N ALA A 80 -19.06 -20.17 -7.07
CA ALA A 80 -19.65 -20.08 -5.74
C ALA A 80 -18.64 -20.54 -4.67
N LYS A 81 -18.43 -19.72 -3.65
CA LYS A 81 -17.63 -20.06 -2.45
C LYS A 81 -18.54 -20.64 -1.37
N SER A 82 -19.62 -19.93 -1.07
CA SER A 82 -20.70 -20.37 -0.19
C SER A 82 -22.00 -19.73 -0.65
N TYR A 83 -23.12 -20.32 -0.29
CA TYR A 83 -24.44 -19.76 -0.60
C TYR A 83 -25.44 -20.19 0.47
N VAL A 84 -26.44 -19.34 0.72
CA VAL A 84 -27.47 -19.58 1.72
C VAL A 84 -28.83 -19.28 1.11
N TYR A 85 -29.77 -20.22 1.29
CA TYR A 85 -31.16 -19.96 0.94
C TYR A 85 -31.83 -19.16 2.05
N VAL A 86 -32.46 -18.05 1.67
CA VAL A 86 -33.19 -17.16 2.57
C VAL A 86 -34.65 -17.15 2.13
N THR A 87 -35.50 -17.72 2.98
CA THR A 87 -36.96 -17.68 2.80
C THR A 87 -37.48 -16.27 3.03
N LYS A 88 -38.56 -15.87 2.36
CA LYS A 88 -39.20 -14.56 2.54
C LYS A 88 -39.57 -14.26 4.00
N GLU A 89 -39.94 -15.28 4.79
CA GLU A 89 -40.26 -15.12 6.22
C GLU A 89 -39.01 -14.79 7.04
N LYS A 90 -37.90 -15.48 6.74
CA LYS A 90 -36.59 -15.19 7.36
C LYS A 90 -36.08 -13.82 6.96
N ALA A 91 -36.15 -13.48 5.67
CA ALA A 91 -35.77 -12.16 5.17
C ALA A 91 -36.57 -11.06 5.88
N ALA A 92 -37.87 -11.27 6.12
CA ALA A 92 -38.70 -10.30 6.83
C ALA A 92 -38.26 -10.13 8.28
N LYS A 93 -38.00 -11.24 8.98
CA LYS A 93 -37.48 -11.18 10.35
C LYS A 93 -36.14 -10.45 10.42
N ASP A 94 -35.18 -10.84 9.58
CA ASP A 94 -33.84 -10.24 9.55
C ASP A 94 -33.91 -8.74 9.24
N HIS A 95 -34.84 -8.32 8.37
CA HIS A 95 -35.04 -6.91 8.02
C HIS A 95 -35.69 -6.10 9.15
N THR A 96 -36.69 -6.66 9.83
CA THR A 96 -37.31 -6.07 11.03
C THR A 96 -36.29 -5.89 12.15
N ASP A 97 -35.40 -6.88 12.37
CA ASP A 97 -34.35 -6.81 13.39
C ASP A 97 -33.31 -5.71 13.09
N ILE A 98 -33.05 -5.42 11.81
CA ILE A 98 -32.10 -4.37 11.38
C ILE A 98 -32.72 -2.97 11.47
N ILE A 99 -33.97 -2.81 11.03
CA ILE A 99 -34.66 -1.50 10.98
C ILE A 99 -35.25 -1.12 12.34
N GLY A 100 -35.58 -2.12 13.18
CA GLY A 100 -36.23 -1.93 14.47
C GLY A 100 -37.74 -1.65 14.38
N GLU A 101 -38.34 -1.74 13.19
CA GLU A 101 -39.76 -1.53 12.94
C GLU A 101 -40.36 -2.70 12.16
N ASP A 102 -41.55 -3.15 12.57
CA ASP A 102 -42.25 -4.25 11.91
C ASP A 102 -43.08 -3.75 10.71
N PHE A 103 -42.43 -3.66 9.55
CA PHE A 103 -43.04 -3.23 8.30
C PHE A 103 -44.22 -4.11 7.85
N LEU A 104 -44.31 -5.36 8.34
CA LEU A 104 -45.41 -6.27 8.02
C LEU A 104 -46.74 -5.76 8.58
N THR A 105 -46.72 -5.05 9.72
CA THR A 105 -47.93 -4.47 10.32
C THR A 105 -48.51 -3.33 9.47
N PHE A 106 -47.67 -2.62 8.71
CA PHE A 106 -48.08 -1.51 7.86
C PHE A 106 -48.52 -1.95 6.46
N LEU A 107 -47.87 -2.97 5.89
CA LEU A 107 -48.11 -3.44 4.53
C LEU A 107 -49.15 -4.57 4.46
N GLY A 108 -49.49 -5.21 5.58
CA GLY A 108 -50.50 -6.28 5.67
C GLY A 108 -50.04 -7.64 5.11
N GLU A 109 -49.12 -7.64 4.15
CA GLU A 109 -48.49 -8.84 3.59
C GLU A 109 -46.97 -8.66 3.46
N ASN A 110 -46.24 -9.77 3.34
CA ASN A 110 -44.79 -9.78 3.17
C ASN A 110 -44.40 -9.53 1.69
N PRO A 111 -43.83 -8.35 1.35
CA PRO A 111 -43.41 -8.04 -0.02
C PRO A 111 -42.08 -8.71 -0.42
N LEU A 112 -41.38 -9.35 0.52
CA LEU A 112 -40.07 -9.93 0.25
C LEU A 112 -40.17 -11.24 -0.52
N LEU A 113 -39.15 -11.49 -1.32
CA LEU A 113 -39.02 -12.67 -2.15
C LEU A 113 -38.06 -13.67 -1.51
N ASN A 114 -38.23 -14.95 -1.84
CA ASN A 114 -37.22 -15.95 -1.54
C ASN A 114 -35.94 -15.65 -2.31
N SER A 115 -34.78 -15.82 -1.68
CA SER A 115 -33.51 -15.51 -2.31
C SER A 115 -32.41 -16.52 -1.99
N TYR A 116 -31.36 -16.49 -2.82
CA TYR A 116 -30.07 -17.08 -2.49
C TYR A 116 -29.04 -15.97 -2.33
N ASP A 117 -28.44 -15.89 -1.14
CA ASP A 117 -27.25 -15.07 -0.92
C ASP A 117 -26.03 -15.89 -1.31
N ILE A 118 -25.36 -15.48 -2.38
CA ILE A 118 -24.22 -16.19 -2.97
C ILE A 118 -22.96 -15.38 -2.70
N HIS A 119 -22.03 -15.96 -1.94
CA HIS A 119 -20.68 -15.45 -1.83
C HIS A 119 -19.83 -16.05 -2.94
N LEU A 120 -19.37 -15.18 -3.83
CA LEU A 120 -18.52 -15.58 -4.95
C LEU A 120 -17.07 -15.74 -4.49
N LYS A 121 -16.32 -16.62 -5.15
CA LYS A 121 -14.86 -16.68 -4.99
C LYS A 121 -14.23 -15.41 -5.54
N ALA A 122 -13.15 -14.93 -4.92
CA ALA A 122 -12.54 -13.65 -5.25
C ALA A 122 -12.21 -13.46 -6.75
N ASP A 123 -11.73 -14.51 -7.41
CA ASP A 123 -11.35 -14.48 -8.84
C ASP A 123 -12.54 -14.19 -9.77
N TYR A 124 -13.77 -14.36 -9.28
CA TYR A 124 -15.01 -14.10 -10.01
C TYR A 124 -15.67 -12.77 -9.63
N VAL A 125 -15.13 -12.06 -8.64
CA VAL A 125 -15.58 -10.72 -8.21
C VAL A 125 -14.76 -9.65 -8.95
N GLU A 126 -14.74 -9.80 -10.27
CA GLU A 126 -14.20 -8.85 -11.23
C GLU A 126 -15.35 -8.30 -12.08
N ARG A 127 -15.21 -7.07 -12.58
CA ARG A 127 -16.28 -6.39 -13.33
C ARG A 127 -16.81 -7.24 -14.49
N ASP A 128 -15.94 -7.89 -15.24
CA ASP A 128 -16.34 -8.69 -16.40
C ASP A 128 -16.91 -10.05 -15.97
N SER A 129 -16.26 -10.73 -15.01
CA SER A 129 -16.66 -12.03 -14.50
C SER A 129 -18.03 -11.99 -13.83
N ILE A 130 -18.32 -10.95 -13.04
CA ILE A 130 -19.59 -10.82 -12.32
C ILE A 130 -20.76 -10.58 -13.28
N ILE A 131 -20.55 -9.84 -14.37
CA ILE A 131 -21.54 -9.62 -15.43
C ILE A 131 -21.81 -10.93 -16.19
N ILE A 132 -20.78 -11.73 -16.47
CA ILE A 132 -20.95 -13.04 -17.10
C ILE A 132 -21.78 -13.97 -16.21
N ILE A 133 -21.53 -13.96 -14.89
CA ILE A 133 -22.31 -14.74 -13.92
C ILE A 133 -23.75 -14.23 -13.86
N GLU A 134 -23.95 -12.91 -13.73
CA GLU A 134 -25.29 -12.29 -13.73
C GLU A 134 -26.10 -12.72 -14.97
N ASN A 135 -25.49 -12.61 -16.17
CA ASN A 135 -26.14 -13.00 -17.42
C ASN A 135 -26.41 -14.51 -17.51
N LYS A 136 -25.56 -15.36 -16.92
CA LYS A 136 -25.80 -16.80 -16.86
C LYS A 136 -26.99 -17.11 -15.96
N LEU A 137 -27.03 -16.50 -14.77
CA LEU A 137 -28.11 -16.71 -13.81
C LEU A 137 -29.45 -16.21 -14.36
N ARG A 138 -29.49 -15.00 -14.96
CA ARG A 138 -30.70 -14.42 -15.57
C ARG A 138 -31.34 -15.26 -16.70
N LYS A 139 -30.68 -16.32 -17.19
CA LYS A 139 -31.31 -17.29 -18.12
C LYS A 139 -32.43 -18.11 -17.47
N ASN A 140 -32.43 -18.23 -16.14
CA ASN A 140 -33.53 -18.88 -15.43
C ASN A 140 -34.72 -17.90 -15.32
N ALA A 141 -35.82 -18.21 -16.02
CA ALA A 141 -37.02 -17.37 -16.08
C ALA A 141 -37.73 -17.16 -14.73
N MET A 142 -37.41 -17.98 -13.72
CA MET A 142 -37.96 -17.91 -12.36
C MET A 142 -37.16 -16.98 -11.43
N ILE A 143 -36.03 -16.44 -11.89
CA ILE A 143 -35.30 -15.38 -11.19
C ILE A 143 -35.99 -14.05 -11.52
N GLU A 144 -36.35 -13.31 -10.48
CA GLU A 144 -36.93 -11.97 -10.59
C GLU A 144 -35.82 -10.94 -10.76
N ASP A 145 -34.86 -10.93 -9.83
CA ASP A 145 -33.75 -9.99 -9.87
C ASP A 145 -32.47 -10.53 -9.23
N ILE A 146 -31.35 -9.89 -9.57
CA ILE A 146 -30.03 -10.17 -9.02
C ILE A 146 -29.43 -8.85 -8.53
N VAL A 147 -29.26 -8.75 -7.21
CA VAL A 147 -28.77 -7.57 -6.53
C VAL A 147 -27.40 -7.86 -5.93
N TYR A 148 -26.46 -6.97 -6.19
CA TYR A 148 -25.14 -6.98 -5.57
C TYR A 148 -24.61 -5.55 -5.57
N ASP A 149 -23.76 -5.23 -4.60
CA ASP A 149 -23.18 -3.90 -4.50
C ASP A 149 -22.10 -3.69 -5.59
N LYS A 150 -22.57 -3.28 -6.78
CA LYS A 150 -21.73 -2.92 -7.94
C LYS A 150 -20.73 -1.84 -7.56
N GLN A 151 -21.10 -0.90 -6.68
CA GLN A 151 -20.21 0.16 -6.25
C GLN A 151 -19.09 -0.40 -5.39
N LEU A 152 -19.38 -1.27 -4.43
CA LEU A 152 -18.40 -1.87 -3.55
C LEU A 152 -17.44 -2.79 -4.32
N VAL A 153 -17.92 -3.58 -5.28
CA VAL A 153 -17.06 -4.36 -6.20
C VAL A 153 -16.11 -3.46 -7.00
N ASN A 154 -16.61 -2.34 -7.53
CA ASN A 154 -15.79 -1.38 -8.27
C ASN A 154 -14.81 -0.63 -7.35
N LEU A 155 -15.24 -0.28 -6.15
CA LEU A 155 -14.42 0.40 -5.14
C LEU A 155 -13.22 -0.45 -4.75
N VAL A 156 -13.41 -1.75 -4.51
CA VAL A 156 -12.28 -2.65 -4.17
C VAL A 156 -11.26 -2.68 -5.31
N ASN A 157 -11.71 -2.80 -6.57
CA ASN A 157 -10.82 -2.90 -7.72
C ASN A 157 -10.11 -1.57 -8.08
N ASP A 158 -10.83 -0.45 -8.09
CA ASP A 158 -10.28 0.85 -8.48
C ASP A 158 -9.44 1.49 -7.36
N ASN A 159 -9.83 1.32 -6.08
CA ASN A 159 -9.12 1.96 -4.98
C ASN A 159 -7.73 1.36 -4.76
N ILE A 160 -7.51 0.05 -4.99
CA ILE A 160 -6.17 -0.55 -4.84
C ILE A 160 -5.18 0.09 -5.81
N LYS A 161 -5.57 0.28 -7.07
CA LYS A 161 -4.72 0.95 -8.08
C LYS A 161 -4.51 2.42 -7.73
N LYS A 162 -5.57 3.14 -7.34
CA LYS A 162 -5.48 4.55 -6.94
C LYS A 162 -4.59 4.75 -5.72
N VAL A 163 -4.76 3.96 -4.66
CA VAL A 163 -3.96 4.00 -3.43
C VAL A 163 -2.49 3.75 -3.78
N SER A 164 -2.19 2.71 -4.55
CA SER A 164 -0.82 2.41 -4.99
C SER A 164 -0.20 3.57 -5.76
N MET A 165 -0.96 4.18 -6.67
CA MET A 165 -0.52 5.33 -7.47
C MET A 165 -0.21 6.55 -6.60
N TRP A 166 -1.11 6.89 -5.67
CA TRP A 166 -0.90 8.02 -4.75
C TRP A 166 0.30 7.82 -3.84
N ILE A 167 0.46 6.62 -3.27
CA ILE A 167 1.64 6.29 -2.44
C ILE A 167 2.92 6.43 -3.27
N LEU A 168 2.93 6.00 -4.54
CA LEU A 168 4.08 6.14 -5.43
C LEU A 168 4.38 7.61 -5.75
N ILE A 169 3.37 8.44 -6.03
CA ILE A 169 3.52 9.88 -6.29
C ILE A 169 4.12 10.57 -5.07
N ILE A 170 3.58 10.32 -3.87
CA ILE A 170 4.05 10.92 -2.62
C ILE A 170 5.49 10.45 -2.33
N SER A 171 5.79 9.17 -2.56
CA SER A 171 7.15 8.62 -2.41
C SER A 171 8.13 9.29 -3.36
N GLY A 172 7.75 9.49 -4.62
CA GLY A 172 8.56 10.20 -5.62
C GLY A 172 8.83 11.66 -5.22
N PHE A 173 7.81 12.36 -4.75
CA PHE A 173 7.95 13.74 -4.26
C PHE A 173 8.88 13.82 -3.04
N LEU A 174 8.72 12.92 -2.06
CA LEU A 174 9.62 12.83 -0.91
C LEU A 174 11.04 12.45 -1.32
N ALA A 175 11.23 11.62 -2.35
CA ALA A 175 12.55 11.27 -2.86
C ALA A 175 13.26 12.51 -3.43
N VAL A 176 12.54 13.39 -4.14
CA VAL A 176 13.07 14.69 -4.58
C VAL A 176 13.49 15.54 -3.37
N ILE A 177 12.64 15.63 -2.34
CA ILE A 177 12.97 16.36 -1.10
C ILE A 177 14.24 15.78 -0.44
N ALA A 178 14.36 14.46 -0.36
CA ALA A 178 15.54 13.81 0.19
C ALA A 178 16.80 14.17 -0.61
N VAL A 179 16.74 14.17 -1.94
CA VAL A 179 17.86 14.60 -2.80
C VAL A 179 18.23 16.07 -2.56
N LEU A 180 17.25 16.97 -2.44
CA LEU A 180 17.49 18.38 -2.15
C LEU A 180 18.15 18.60 -0.77
N LEU A 181 17.72 17.84 0.24
CA LEU A 181 18.30 17.89 1.59
C LEU A 181 19.71 17.28 1.63
N ILE A 182 19.95 16.18 0.90
CA ILE A 182 21.30 15.63 0.73
C ILE A 182 22.22 16.66 0.08
N ASN A 183 21.77 17.33 -0.99
CA ASN A 183 22.54 18.36 -1.68
C ASN A 183 22.85 19.55 -0.75
N SER A 184 21.85 20.01 0.01
CA SER A 184 22.01 21.10 0.98
C SER A 184 22.97 20.73 2.11
N SER A 185 22.87 19.50 2.63
CA SER A 185 23.77 18.96 3.65
C SER A 185 25.20 18.83 3.13
N LEU A 186 25.34 18.34 1.90
CA LEU A 186 26.63 18.21 1.25
C LEU A 186 27.30 19.57 1.05
N ARG A 187 26.56 20.59 0.59
CA ARG A 187 27.08 21.97 0.45
C ARG A 187 27.66 22.48 1.77
N LEU A 188 26.92 22.29 2.87
CA LEU A 188 27.37 22.69 4.21
C LEU A 188 28.63 21.90 4.62
N SER A 189 28.68 20.61 4.33
CA SER A 189 29.82 19.73 4.62
C SER A 189 31.06 20.11 3.83
N ILE A 190 30.91 20.43 2.53
CA ILE A 190 31.99 20.91 1.65
C ILE A 190 32.53 22.24 2.16
N HIS A 191 31.65 23.21 2.45
CA HIS A 191 32.06 24.52 2.96
C HIS A 191 32.83 24.39 4.28
N SER A 192 32.40 23.50 5.18
CA SER A 192 33.10 23.23 6.44
C SER A 192 34.48 22.58 6.25
N ASN A 193 34.74 21.93 5.12
CA ASN A 193 36.00 21.25 4.81
C ASN A 193 36.76 21.93 3.65
N ARG A 194 36.41 23.17 3.30
CA ARG A 194 36.93 23.85 2.11
C ARG A 194 38.47 23.92 2.06
N PHE A 195 39.11 24.16 3.20
CA PHE A 195 40.58 24.23 3.29
C PHE A 195 41.22 22.86 3.03
N ILE A 196 40.68 21.79 3.62
CA ILE A 196 41.16 20.43 3.41
C ILE A 196 41.03 20.03 1.93
N ILE A 197 39.89 20.35 1.31
CA ILE A 197 39.65 20.09 -0.11
C ILE A 197 40.67 20.85 -0.97
N LYS A 198 40.93 22.13 -0.68
CA LYS A 198 41.92 22.94 -1.40
C LYS A 198 43.33 22.35 -1.26
N THR A 199 43.73 21.93 -0.07
CA THR A 199 45.03 21.26 0.15
C THR A 199 45.13 19.96 -0.64
N MET A 200 44.08 19.14 -0.66
CA MET A 200 44.05 17.92 -1.47
C MET A 200 44.19 18.23 -2.97
N GLN A 201 43.56 19.30 -3.45
CA GLN A 201 43.68 19.75 -4.85
C GLN A 201 45.10 20.24 -5.17
N MET A 202 45.77 20.95 -4.26
CA MET A 202 47.15 21.45 -4.45
C MET A 202 48.19 20.32 -4.54
N VAL A 203 47.95 19.20 -3.86
CA VAL A 203 48.81 18.01 -3.90
C VAL A 203 48.45 17.07 -5.07
N GLY A 204 47.50 17.45 -5.94
CA GLY A 204 47.13 16.69 -7.14
C GLY A 204 46.17 15.51 -6.89
N ALA A 205 45.42 15.51 -5.77
CA ALA A 205 44.46 14.44 -5.49
C ALA A 205 43.35 14.39 -6.55
N THR A 206 42.97 13.18 -6.97
CA THR A 206 41.90 12.98 -7.95
C THR A 206 40.53 13.37 -7.38
N LYS A 207 39.60 13.82 -8.23
CA LYS A 207 38.22 14.15 -7.83
C LYS A 207 37.51 12.99 -7.11
N ALA A 208 37.81 11.75 -7.51
CA ALA A 208 37.27 10.55 -6.87
C ALA A 208 37.79 10.38 -5.42
N PHE A 209 39.07 10.66 -5.18
CA PHE A 209 39.67 10.61 -3.85
C PHE A 209 39.03 11.65 -2.91
N ILE A 210 38.83 12.88 -3.40
CA ILE A 210 38.18 13.96 -2.63
C ILE A 210 36.72 13.62 -2.32
N ARG A 211 36.01 12.96 -3.23
CA ARG A 211 34.59 12.58 -3.08
C ARG A 211 34.36 11.45 -2.09
N LYS A 212 35.25 10.44 -2.06
CA LYS A 212 35.08 9.20 -1.29
C LYS A 212 34.58 9.40 0.16
N PRO A 213 35.15 10.31 0.99
CA PRO A 213 34.67 10.49 2.37
C PRO A 213 33.23 11.01 2.45
N PHE A 214 32.81 11.87 1.52
CA PHE A 214 31.44 12.42 1.49
C PHE A 214 30.42 11.35 1.11
N VAL A 215 30.70 10.58 0.06
CA VAL A 215 29.83 9.47 -0.37
C VAL A 215 29.69 8.44 0.75
N MET A 216 30.81 8.03 1.37
CA MET A 216 30.77 7.04 2.45
C MET A 216 29.99 7.54 3.67
N ARG A 217 30.04 8.84 3.97
CA ARG A 217 29.23 9.44 5.04
C ARG A 217 27.74 9.42 4.69
N SER A 218 27.37 9.82 3.49
CA SER A 218 25.96 9.81 3.05
C SER A 218 25.39 8.40 3.00
N VAL A 219 26.17 7.41 2.54
CA VAL A 219 25.76 6.00 2.56
C VAL A 219 25.51 5.52 3.99
N LYS A 220 26.37 5.85 4.96
CA LYS A 220 26.12 5.52 6.37
C LYS A 220 24.84 6.15 6.92
N LEU A 221 24.55 7.40 6.56
CA LEU A 221 23.29 8.06 6.92
C LEU A 221 22.08 7.39 6.24
N GLY A 222 22.24 6.96 4.98
CA GLY A 222 21.24 6.20 4.24
C GLY A 222 20.94 4.84 4.86
N MET A 223 21.97 4.10 5.26
CA MET A 223 21.85 2.84 6.00
C MET A 223 21.12 3.04 7.32
N LEU A 224 21.40 4.12 8.05
CA LEU A 224 20.71 4.44 9.29
C LEU A 224 19.23 4.74 9.04
N GLY A 225 18.91 5.55 8.03
CA GLY A 225 17.52 5.83 7.64
C GLY A 225 16.78 4.57 7.20
N ALA A 226 17.44 3.69 6.45
CA ALA A 226 16.90 2.41 6.03
C ALA A 226 16.65 1.46 7.21
N ALA A 227 17.59 1.38 8.16
CA ALA A 227 17.41 0.58 9.36
C ALA A 227 16.21 1.05 10.20
N LEU A 228 16.04 2.36 10.38
CA LEU A 228 14.87 2.93 11.04
C LEU A 228 13.58 2.62 10.27
N ALA A 229 13.61 2.68 8.93
CA ALA A 229 12.45 2.36 8.10
C ALA A 229 12.06 0.88 8.26
N ILE A 230 13.04 -0.03 8.24
CA ILE A 230 12.81 -1.46 8.45
C ILE A 230 12.20 -1.73 9.82
N VAL A 231 12.71 -1.12 10.89
CA VAL A 231 12.14 -1.27 12.24
C VAL A 231 10.68 -0.79 12.26
N ALA A 232 10.38 0.36 11.65
CA ALA A 232 9.02 0.87 11.55
C ALA A 232 8.10 -0.02 10.70
N LEU A 233 8.60 -0.62 9.61
CA LEU A 233 7.85 -1.56 8.78
C LEU A 233 7.54 -2.86 9.52
N ILE A 234 8.50 -3.39 10.29
CA ILE A 234 8.27 -4.57 11.14
C ILE A 234 7.23 -4.26 12.20
N ALA A 235 7.33 -3.11 12.87
CA ALA A 235 6.33 -2.68 13.84
C ALA A 235 4.93 -2.55 13.23
N LEU A 236 4.83 -1.99 12.02
CA LEU A 236 3.58 -1.91 11.26
C LEU A 236 3.01 -3.30 10.95
N LEU A 237 3.84 -4.24 10.47
CA LEU A 237 3.41 -5.61 10.17
C LEU A 237 2.84 -6.32 11.40
N LEU A 238 3.53 -6.22 12.55
CA LEU A 238 3.04 -6.80 13.81
C LEU A 238 1.73 -6.15 14.28
N TYR A 239 1.61 -4.83 14.11
CA TYR A 239 0.39 -4.10 14.43
C TYR A 239 -0.79 -4.57 13.57
N VAL A 240 -0.61 -4.71 12.26
CA VAL A 240 -1.71 -5.15 11.38
C VAL A 240 -2.09 -6.61 11.65
N GLU A 241 -1.12 -7.51 11.85
CA GLU A 241 -1.39 -8.91 12.19
C GLU A 241 -2.22 -9.04 13.48
N SER A 242 -1.91 -8.22 14.49
CA SER A 242 -2.62 -8.27 15.78
C SER A 242 -4.07 -7.78 15.69
N ASN A 243 -4.35 -6.82 14.80
CA ASN A 243 -5.70 -6.26 14.62
C ASN A 243 -6.52 -7.03 13.57
N PHE A 244 -5.86 -7.73 12.64
CA PHE A 244 -6.50 -8.42 11.52
C PHE A 244 -5.88 -9.83 11.29
N PRO A 245 -6.00 -10.75 12.26
CA PRO A 245 -5.35 -12.07 12.20
C PRO A 245 -5.85 -12.95 11.05
N GLY A 246 -7.03 -12.65 10.47
CA GLY A 246 -7.59 -13.39 9.33
C GLY A 246 -6.95 -13.10 7.98
N LEU A 247 -6.06 -12.10 7.87
CA LEU A 247 -5.47 -11.68 6.59
C LEU A 247 -4.23 -12.49 6.17
N GLY A 248 -3.57 -13.19 7.10
CA GLY A 248 -2.38 -14.00 6.81
C GLY A 248 -1.23 -13.18 6.21
N ILE A 249 -1.02 -11.96 6.70
CA ILE A 249 -0.03 -11.01 6.14
C ILE A 249 1.38 -11.54 6.35
N LEU A 250 1.63 -12.23 7.47
CA LEU A 250 2.93 -12.80 7.81
C LEU A 250 3.20 -14.19 7.21
N GLU A 251 2.29 -14.75 6.40
CA GLU A 251 2.51 -16.06 5.77
C GLU A 251 3.69 -16.04 4.79
N ASP A 252 3.79 -14.99 3.97
CA ASP A 252 4.80 -14.86 2.91
C ASP A 252 6.10 -14.21 3.41
N LYS A 253 6.71 -14.82 4.45
CA LYS A 253 7.95 -14.32 5.08
C LYS A 253 9.09 -14.08 4.10
N ALA A 254 9.17 -14.87 3.02
CA ALA A 254 10.17 -14.72 1.97
C ALA A 254 9.99 -13.41 1.18
N LEU A 255 8.75 -13.08 0.79
CA LEU A 255 8.46 -11.84 0.07
C LEU A 255 8.63 -10.62 0.96
N ILE A 256 8.24 -10.71 2.23
CA ILE A 256 8.50 -9.66 3.23
C ILE A 256 10.00 -9.43 3.37
N GLY A 257 10.79 -10.50 3.54
CA GLY A 257 12.24 -10.41 3.62
C GLY A 257 12.87 -9.76 2.39
N LEU A 258 12.37 -10.09 1.20
CA LEU A 258 12.80 -9.47 -0.05
C LEU A 258 12.49 -7.96 -0.08
N VAL A 259 11.29 -7.54 0.35
CA VAL A 259 10.93 -6.12 0.43
C VAL A 259 11.84 -5.38 1.42
N LEU A 260 12.10 -5.95 2.60
CA LEU A 260 12.99 -5.32 3.59
C LEU A 260 14.43 -5.19 3.07
N LEU A 261 14.94 -6.21 2.36
CA LEU A 261 16.25 -6.16 1.70
C LEU A 261 16.28 -5.13 0.57
N ALA A 262 15.21 -5.04 -0.23
CA ALA A 262 15.08 -4.05 -1.28
C ALA A 262 15.06 -2.63 -0.71
N VAL A 263 14.34 -2.40 0.40
CA VAL A 263 14.32 -1.11 1.12
C VAL A 263 15.73 -0.74 1.60
N PHE A 264 16.47 -1.69 2.16
CA PHE A 264 17.86 -1.45 2.56
C PHE A 264 18.76 -1.10 1.37
N GLY A 265 18.69 -1.90 0.30
CA GLY A 265 19.45 -1.69 -0.92
C GLY A 265 19.14 -0.35 -1.59
N LEU A 266 17.86 0.03 -1.68
CA LEU A 266 17.41 1.32 -2.19
C LEU A 266 17.94 2.48 -1.34
N GLY A 267 17.98 2.34 -0.01
CA GLY A 267 18.55 3.37 0.86
C GLY A 267 20.03 3.64 0.57
N VAL A 268 20.81 2.57 0.38
CA VAL A 268 22.22 2.67 -0.01
C VAL A 268 22.35 3.27 -1.42
N LEU A 269 21.56 2.80 -2.37
CA LEU A 269 21.61 3.23 -3.77
C LEU A 269 21.23 4.70 -3.92
N ILE A 270 20.09 5.13 -3.37
CA ILE A 270 19.60 6.51 -3.45
C ILE A 270 20.62 7.47 -2.86
N THR A 271 21.18 7.17 -1.69
CA THR A 271 22.18 8.03 -1.06
C THR A 271 23.52 8.03 -1.79
N TRP A 272 23.95 6.89 -2.32
CA TRP A 272 25.16 6.80 -3.13
C TRP A 272 25.03 7.62 -4.43
N VAL A 273 23.96 7.40 -5.20
CA VAL A 273 23.68 8.09 -6.47
C VAL A 273 23.54 9.59 -6.24
N SER A 274 22.71 9.99 -5.27
CA SER A 274 22.45 11.40 -4.96
C SER A 274 23.74 12.14 -4.59
N THR A 275 24.53 11.57 -3.67
CA THR A 275 25.79 12.19 -3.25
C THR A 275 26.84 12.17 -4.36
N HIS A 276 26.88 11.13 -5.20
CA HIS A 276 27.79 11.07 -6.33
C HIS A 276 27.55 12.21 -7.33
N PHE A 277 26.29 12.42 -7.74
CA PHE A 277 25.92 13.52 -8.65
C PHE A 277 26.18 14.89 -8.03
N ALA A 278 25.78 15.08 -6.76
CA ALA A 278 25.96 16.35 -6.07
C ALA A 278 27.44 16.71 -5.93
N THR A 279 28.30 15.77 -5.48
CA THR A 279 29.75 16.01 -5.35
C THR A 279 30.45 16.18 -6.69
N GLN A 280 30.04 15.48 -7.75
CA GLN A 280 30.56 15.71 -9.11
C GLN A 280 30.30 17.15 -9.57
N ARG A 281 29.09 17.64 -9.35
CA ARG A 281 28.72 19.02 -9.66
C ARG A 281 29.59 20.02 -8.89
N PHE A 282 29.77 19.83 -7.58
CA PHE A 282 30.57 20.75 -6.77
C PHE A 282 32.07 20.73 -7.09
N LEU A 283 32.66 19.57 -7.39
CA LEU A 283 34.09 19.46 -7.70
C LEU A 283 34.43 19.87 -9.14
N ASN A 284 33.43 20.13 -9.98
CA ASN A 284 33.59 20.67 -11.33
C ASN A 284 33.49 22.20 -11.38
N LEU A 285 33.01 22.86 -10.33
CA LEU A 285 33.04 24.31 -10.22
C LEU A 285 34.48 24.77 -9.98
N ARG A 286 34.90 25.85 -10.66
CA ARG A 286 36.25 26.40 -10.53
C ARG A 286 36.47 26.85 -9.08
N THR A 287 37.70 26.69 -8.60
CA THR A 287 38.05 26.92 -7.20
C THR A 287 37.84 28.38 -6.74
N ASP A 288 37.60 29.28 -7.68
CA ASP A 288 37.38 30.71 -7.46
C ASP A 288 35.88 31.06 -7.26
N ASP A 289 34.95 30.17 -7.62
CA ASP A 289 33.50 30.34 -7.41
C ASP A 289 33.04 29.81 -6.03
N LEU A 290 33.98 29.33 -5.21
CA LEU A 290 33.75 28.84 -3.85
C LEU A 290 33.96 29.92 -2.77
N TYR A 291 34.25 31.15 -3.20
CA TYR A 291 34.43 32.35 -2.36
C TYR A 291 33.26 33.32 -2.54
#